data_AF-A0A9D1FQK8-F1
#
_entry.id   AF-A0A9D1FQK8-F1
#
_cell.length_a   1.000
_cell.length_b   1.000
_cell.length_c   1.000
_cell.angle_alpha   90.00
_cell.angle_beta   90.00
_cell.angle_gamma   90.00
#
_symmetry.space_group_name_H-M   'P 1'
#
loop_
_entity.id
_entity.type
_entity.pdbx_description
1 polymer ?
#
loop_
_entity_poly.entity_id
_entity_poly.type
_entity_poly.pdbx_seq_one_letter_code
_entity_poly.pdbx_strand_id
1 'polypeptide(L)'
;MIAQRPLGQTGISLSVLGAGTTRFLSADLRDSEGLDRCAALLARAVRYGVNYIDNAFSYAEGHSEEIVARLLRLVPRESVHLAVKSNSGSDPTADDVLRRVESGLRRTGAEYFDFLYLWSVLDAEQLAFLLRPGGPYEGALEAKKRGWVRHLLVSSHAPARDAAQIVDCGAFEGILLSYNLMSRAETGPVIDRAAARGMGVLIMNPLGGGILPQNETLFSGARLPGDASTAEAALRFAASRAGVTCVLAGLAGTRDLDQAIHAFDGWEPDDAERNAREKAASSAASLPGLCTGCGYCRPVCPLGLPIPEWMQSYHQKLLRLPRELYGLTEPEEIERAAVLGRLIQGFSLLPASGESPCIGCGKCASVCTQHLPIPQRIAELYTMIRTAHASEADRRERLSTLLRGHGFRRVAFWPASGTTSFVLREYRRFFGEPDFEPLFFDSSPAAGTLDGQPVYGPADLTRLRPDCVLVASFRFRKAIREAVEPLLRPLGIPLLCLHQDGDAPWVF
;
A
#
# COMPACT_ATOMS: atom_id res chain seq x y z
N MET A 1 6.39 16.43 -25.18
CA MET A 1 5.93 15.06 -25.56
C MET A 1 6.85 14.04 -24.89
N ILE A 2 6.29 12.92 -24.45
CA ILE A 2 7.05 11.86 -23.75
C ILE A 2 7.98 11.15 -24.74
N ALA A 3 9.26 11.03 -24.38
CA ALA A 3 10.27 10.35 -25.20
C ALA A 3 9.97 8.86 -25.40
N GLN A 4 10.35 8.34 -26.56
CA GLN A 4 10.17 6.94 -26.96
C GLN A 4 11.53 6.23 -26.99
N ARG A 5 11.60 4.99 -26.52
CA ARG A 5 12.83 4.18 -26.47
C ARG A 5 12.61 2.81 -27.09
N PRO A 6 13.60 2.25 -27.79
CA PRO A 6 13.50 0.91 -28.34
C PRO A 6 13.35 -0.13 -27.23
N LEU A 7 12.46 -1.10 -27.44
CA LEU A 7 12.32 -2.27 -26.60
C LEU A 7 13.31 -3.34 -27.05
N GLY A 8 14.55 -3.24 -26.56
CA GLY A 8 15.61 -4.16 -26.94
C GLY A 8 15.77 -4.25 -28.46
N GLN A 9 15.82 -5.46 -29.00
CA GLN A 9 15.92 -5.75 -30.45
C GLN A 9 14.58 -6.08 -31.12
N THR A 10 13.44 -5.80 -30.46
CA THR A 10 12.11 -6.17 -30.98
C THR A 10 11.67 -5.37 -32.20
N GLY A 11 12.29 -4.22 -32.47
CA GLY A 11 11.86 -3.26 -33.48
C GLY A 11 10.69 -2.37 -33.05
N ILE A 12 10.17 -2.52 -31.82
CA ILE A 12 9.14 -1.67 -31.23
C ILE A 12 9.79 -0.58 -30.38
N SER A 13 9.18 0.61 -30.35
CA SER A 13 9.53 1.69 -29.42
C SER A 13 8.38 1.96 -28.45
N LEU A 14 8.71 2.07 -27.16
CA LEU A 14 7.76 2.38 -26.09
C LEU A 14 8.04 3.76 -25.51
N SER A 15 7.00 4.45 -25.05
CA SER A 15 7.13 5.65 -24.25
C SER A 15 7.91 5.32 -22.99
N VAL A 16 8.80 6.22 -22.55
CA VAL A 16 9.55 6.02 -21.30
C VAL A 16 8.62 5.89 -20.09
N LEU A 17 7.42 6.47 -20.17
CA LEU A 17 6.32 6.25 -19.24
C LEU A 17 5.34 5.20 -19.80
N GLY A 18 5.04 4.15 -19.04
CA GLY A 18 3.93 3.24 -19.31
C GLY A 18 2.87 3.33 -18.21
N ALA A 19 1.63 2.94 -18.54
CA ALA A 19 0.50 2.96 -17.61
C ALA A 19 0.25 1.56 -17.04
N GLY A 20 0.41 1.40 -15.72
CA GLY A 20 0.07 0.18 -15.00
C GLY A 20 -1.39 0.19 -14.54
N THR A 21 -2.11 -0.90 -14.78
CA THR A 21 -3.56 -1.01 -14.49
C THR A 21 -3.89 -1.67 -13.14
N THR A 22 -2.92 -1.87 -12.25
CA THR A 22 -3.14 -2.54 -10.96
C THR A 22 -3.72 -1.64 -9.87
N ARG A 23 -3.48 -0.32 -9.95
CA ARG A 23 -3.60 0.60 -8.79
C ARG A 23 -4.82 1.51 -8.81
N PHE A 24 -5.81 1.24 -9.65
CA PHE A 24 -7.08 1.95 -9.61
C PHE A 24 -7.72 1.85 -8.21
N LEU A 25 -8.45 2.90 -7.82
CA LEU A 25 -9.11 2.95 -6.52
C LEU A 25 -10.24 1.92 -6.46
N SER A 26 -10.31 1.13 -5.39
CA SER A 26 -11.40 0.14 -5.19
C SER A 26 -12.80 0.74 -5.24
N ALA A 27 -12.96 2.04 -4.99
CA ALA A 27 -14.26 2.72 -5.14
C ALA A 27 -14.69 2.86 -6.61
N ASP A 28 -13.75 3.07 -7.53
CA ASP A 28 -14.02 3.18 -8.96
C ASP A 28 -14.26 1.80 -9.62
N LEU A 29 -13.96 0.70 -8.93
CA LEU A 29 -14.16 -0.65 -9.47
C LEU A 29 -15.54 -1.23 -9.17
N ARG A 30 -16.40 -0.49 -8.45
CA ARG A 30 -17.69 -1.01 -7.92
C ARG A 30 -18.82 -0.95 -8.92
N ASP A 31 -18.73 -0.07 -9.92
CA ASP A 31 -19.80 0.18 -10.87
C ASP A 31 -19.26 0.54 -12.26
N SER A 32 -20.16 0.55 -13.24
CA SER A 32 -19.79 0.83 -14.63
C SER A 32 -19.23 2.24 -14.83
N GLU A 33 -19.72 3.24 -14.09
CA GLU A 33 -19.25 4.61 -14.25
C GLU A 33 -17.81 4.76 -13.79
N GLY A 34 -17.44 4.12 -12.69
CA GLY A 34 -16.06 4.09 -12.20
C GLY A 34 -15.11 3.40 -13.17
N LEU A 35 -15.53 2.28 -13.79
CA LEU A 35 -14.72 1.62 -14.82
C LEU A 35 -14.52 2.52 -16.06
N ASP A 36 -15.52 3.33 -16.43
CA ASP A 36 -15.38 4.34 -17.49
C ASP A 36 -14.40 5.46 -17.09
N ARG A 37 -14.40 5.89 -15.82
CA ARG A 37 -13.40 6.85 -15.32
C ARG A 37 -11.98 6.28 -15.39
N CYS A 38 -11.79 5.01 -15.04
CA CYS A 38 -10.50 4.33 -15.18
C CYS A 38 -10.03 4.29 -16.64
N ALA A 39 -10.93 3.92 -17.56
CA ALA A 39 -10.62 3.90 -18.99
C ALA A 39 -10.31 5.29 -19.56
N ALA A 40 -11.05 6.31 -19.13
CA ALA A 40 -10.82 7.71 -19.52
C ALA A 40 -9.46 8.23 -19.01
N LEU A 41 -9.02 7.80 -17.82
CA LEU A 41 -7.69 8.11 -17.29
C LEU A 41 -6.58 7.52 -18.17
N LEU A 42 -6.73 6.25 -18.59
CA LEU A 42 -5.78 5.64 -19.54
C LEU A 42 -5.80 6.34 -20.90
N ALA A 43 -6.99 6.66 -21.43
CA ALA A 43 -7.13 7.38 -22.70
C ALA A 43 -6.47 8.78 -22.63
N ARG A 44 -6.53 9.44 -21.47
CA ARG A 44 -5.78 10.68 -21.23
C ARG A 44 -4.28 10.44 -21.31
N ALA A 45 -3.75 9.40 -20.67
CA ALA A 45 -2.32 9.06 -20.77
C ALA A 45 -1.90 8.88 -22.24
N VAL A 46 -2.70 8.17 -23.03
CA VAL A 46 -2.45 7.96 -24.47
C VAL A 46 -2.39 9.27 -25.24
N ARG A 47 -3.29 10.23 -24.96
CA ARG A 47 -3.24 11.57 -25.58
C ARG A 47 -1.97 12.36 -25.27
N TYR A 48 -1.29 12.08 -24.16
CA TYR A 48 0.00 12.68 -23.80
C TYR A 48 1.21 11.90 -24.36
N GLY A 49 0.99 10.87 -25.18
CA GLY A 49 2.03 10.10 -25.84
C GLY A 49 2.45 8.83 -25.09
N VAL A 50 1.73 8.43 -24.03
CA VAL A 50 1.93 7.10 -23.42
C VAL A 50 1.38 6.04 -24.37
N ASN A 51 2.23 5.11 -24.83
CA ASN A 51 1.82 4.07 -25.76
C ASN A 51 1.89 2.66 -25.17
N TYR A 52 2.25 2.47 -23.90
CA TYR A 52 2.30 1.15 -23.27
C TYR A 52 1.31 1.01 -22.11
N ILE A 53 0.42 0.03 -22.18
CA ILE A 53 -0.55 -0.33 -21.13
C ILE A 53 -0.21 -1.73 -20.57
N ASP A 54 0.28 -1.77 -19.34
CA ASP A 54 0.55 -3.01 -18.61
C ASP A 54 -0.75 -3.53 -17.99
N ASN A 55 -1.27 -4.62 -18.56
CA ASN A 55 -2.54 -5.24 -18.21
C ASN A 55 -2.34 -6.71 -17.77
N ALA A 56 -3.21 -7.18 -16.88
CA ALA A 56 -3.28 -8.57 -16.47
C ALA A 56 -4.69 -8.90 -15.95
N PHE A 57 -5.12 -10.15 -16.14
CA PHE A 57 -6.46 -10.61 -15.73
C PHE A 57 -6.80 -10.32 -14.26
N SER A 58 -5.86 -10.51 -13.34
CA SER A 58 -6.12 -10.34 -11.90
C SER A 58 -5.95 -8.90 -11.40
N TYR A 59 -5.59 -7.95 -12.26
CA TYR A 59 -5.38 -6.56 -11.87
C TYR A 59 -6.71 -5.83 -11.65
N ALA A 60 -6.67 -4.77 -10.85
CA ALA A 60 -7.84 -3.97 -10.48
C ALA A 60 -9.00 -4.86 -10.00
N GLU A 61 -8.72 -5.73 -9.04
CA GLU A 61 -9.71 -6.67 -8.46
C GLU A 61 -10.39 -7.57 -9.51
N GLY A 62 -9.75 -7.80 -10.66
CA GLY A 62 -10.28 -8.59 -11.78
C GLY A 62 -10.91 -7.76 -12.90
N HIS A 63 -10.98 -6.43 -12.77
CA HIS A 63 -11.63 -5.55 -13.74
C HIS A 63 -10.70 -4.98 -14.82
N SER A 64 -9.38 -5.23 -14.75
CA SER A 64 -8.43 -4.55 -15.65
C SER A 64 -8.70 -4.81 -17.14
N GLU A 65 -9.00 -6.04 -17.53
CA GLU A 65 -9.30 -6.35 -18.94
C GLU A 65 -10.61 -5.72 -19.43
N GLU A 66 -11.59 -5.52 -18.54
CA GLU A 66 -12.81 -4.77 -18.86
C GLU A 66 -12.51 -3.27 -19.05
N ILE A 67 -11.65 -2.71 -18.20
CA ILE A 67 -11.16 -1.32 -18.33
C ILE A 67 -10.43 -1.14 -19.65
N VAL A 68 -9.59 -2.10 -20.05
CA VAL A 68 -8.90 -2.10 -21.36
C VAL A 68 -9.91 -2.20 -22.50
N ALA A 69 -10.95 -3.02 -22.39
CA ALA A 69 -12.01 -3.09 -23.41
C ALA A 69 -12.69 -1.73 -23.63
N ARG A 70 -12.95 -1.00 -22.53
CA ARG A 70 -13.51 0.35 -22.58
C ARG A 70 -12.51 1.35 -23.17
N LEU A 71 -11.23 1.28 -22.80
CA LEU A 71 -10.15 2.09 -23.38
C LEU A 71 -10.08 1.94 -24.89
N LEU A 72 -10.15 0.72 -25.43
CA LEU A 72 -10.07 0.45 -26.86
C LEU A 72 -11.24 1.01 -27.68
N ARG A 73 -12.31 1.48 -27.03
CA ARG A 73 -13.39 2.25 -27.68
C ARG A 73 -13.08 3.75 -27.75
N LEU A 74 -12.10 4.21 -26.96
CA LEU A 74 -11.73 5.62 -26.82
C LEU A 74 -10.47 5.99 -27.60
N VAL A 75 -9.64 5.01 -27.98
CA VAL A 75 -8.38 5.22 -28.69
C VAL A 75 -8.20 4.18 -29.81
N PRO A 76 -7.51 4.52 -30.91
CA PRO A 76 -7.18 3.55 -31.95
C PRO A 76 -6.32 2.41 -31.40
N ARG A 77 -6.55 1.17 -31.84
CA ARG A 77 -5.82 -0.02 -31.34
C ARG A 77 -4.31 0.10 -31.57
N GLU A 78 -3.90 0.66 -32.69
CA GLU A 78 -2.51 0.89 -33.10
C GLU A 78 -1.80 1.97 -32.29
N SER A 79 -2.54 2.80 -31.53
CA SER A 79 -1.95 3.85 -30.69
C SER A 79 -1.40 3.32 -29.36
N VAL A 80 -1.66 2.05 -29.04
CA VAL A 80 -1.27 1.42 -27.78
C VAL A 80 -0.64 0.04 -28.00
N HIS A 81 0.37 -0.26 -27.20
CA HIS A 81 0.91 -1.59 -26.99
C HIS A 81 0.27 -2.19 -25.74
N LEU A 82 -0.30 -3.38 -25.86
CA LEU A 82 -1.04 -4.03 -24.79
C LEU A 82 -0.33 -5.29 -24.31
N ALA A 83 -0.29 -5.47 -23.00
CA ALA A 83 0.15 -6.71 -22.36
C ALA A 83 -1.02 -7.63 -21.98
N VAL A 84 -0.73 -8.94 -22.03
CA VAL A 84 -1.47 -9.99 -21.32
C VAL A 84 -0.47 -10.79 -20.47
N LYS A 85 -0.92 -11.36 -19.36
CA LYS A 85 -0.05 -12.12 -18.45
C LYS A 85 -0.63 -13.49 -18.13
N SER A 86 0.25 -14.48 -18.07
CA SER A 86 -0.04 -15.84 -17.64
C SER A 86 0.66 -16.10 -16.31
N ASN A 87 -0.05 -16.63 -15.31
CA ASN A 87 0.53 -16.97 -14.02
C ASN A 87 0.88 -18.46 -13.96
N SER A 88 2.12 -18.86 -13.68
CA SER A 88 2.50 -20.28 -13.63
C SER A 88 1.75 -21.12 -12.57
N GLY A 89 1.23 -20.48 -11.52
CA GLY A 89 0.41 -21.12 -10.50
C GLY A 89 -1.03 -21.39 -10.94
N SER A 90 -1.63 -20.51 -11.75
CA SER A 90 -3.01 -20.72 -12.28
C SER A 90 -3.04 -21.31 -13.69
N ASP A 91 -1.95 -21.10 -14.43
CA ASP A 91 -1.79 -21.47 -15.83
C ASP A 91 -0.51 -22.35 -16.00
N PRO A 92 -0.46 -23.55 -15.37
CA PRO A 92 0.76 -24.36 -15.23
C PRO A 92 1.20 -25.14 -16.49
N THR A 93 0.41 -25.14 -17.56
CA THR A 93 0.68 -25.89 -18.81
C THR A 93 0.58 -25.00 -20.04
N ALA A 94 1.12 -25.48 -21.18
CA ALA A 94 1.01 -24.81 -22.46
C ALA A 94 -0.44 -24.47 -22.86
N ASP A 95 -1.37 -25.41 -22.65
CA ASP A 95 -2.79 -25.22 -22.95
C ASP A 95 -3.44 -24.16 -22.05
N ASP A 96 -3.03 -24.07 -20.80
CA ASP A 96 -3.54 -23.04 -19.88
C ASP A 96 -3.13 -21.63 -20.33
N VAL A 97 -1.89 -21.47 -20.79
CA VAL A 97 -1.40 -20.20 -21.37
C VAL A 97 -2.22 -19.83 -22.59
N LEU A 98 -2.49 -20.78 -23.49
CA LEU A 98 -3.31 -20.54 -24.68
C LEU A 98 -4.73 -20.12 -24.30
N ARG A 99 -5.36 -20.80 -23.33
CA ARG A 99 -6.70 -20.42 -22.82
C ARG A 99 -6.70 -19.05 -22.15
N ARG A 100 -5.62 -18.69 -21.43
CA ARG A 100 -5.45 -17.36 -20.82
C ARG A 100 -5.43 -16.27 -21.87
N VAL A 101 -4.60 -16.41 -22.91
CA VAL A 101 -4.47 -15.44 -24.00
C VAL A 101 -5.78 -15.32 -24.77
N GLU A 102 -6.38 -16.44 -25.19
CA GLU A 102 -7.64 -16.45 -25.93
C GLU A 102 -8.77 -15.77 -25.15
N SER A 103 -8.86 -16.06 -23.84
CA SER A 103 -9.86 -15.42 -22.99
C SER A 103 -9.59 -13.94 -22.77
N GLY A 104 -8.31 -13.55 -22.70
CA GLY A 104 -7.90 -12.14 -22.66
C GLY A 104 -8.37 -11.40 -23.92
N LEU A 105 -8.12 -11.94 -25.11
CA LEU A 105 -8.56 -11.36 -26.39
C LEU A 105 -10.09 -11.19 -26.42
N ARG A 106 -10.84 -12.22 -25.97
CA ARG A 106 -12.30 -12.14 -25.87
C ARG A 106 -12.77 -11.04 -24.92
N ARG A 107 -12.17 -10.93 -23.72
CA ARG A 107 -12.62 -9.99 -22.68
C ARG A 107 -12.24 -8.55 -23.01
N THR A 108 -11.06 -8.32 -23.58
CA THR A 108 -10.64 -6.98 -24.01
C THR A 108 -11.25 -6.57 -25.33
N GLY A 109 -11.66 -7.53 -26.17
CA GLY A 109 -12.02 -7.29 -27.57
C GLY A 109 -10.83 -6.92 -28.45
N ALA A 110 -9.60 -7.08 -27.96
CA ALA A 110 -8.40 -6.81 -28.75
C ALA A 110 -8.20 -7.91 -29.80
N GLU A 111 -7.73 -7.53 -30.98
CA GLU A 111 -7.40 -8.47 -32.06
C GLU A 111 -6.10 -9.25 -31.79
N TYR A 112 -5.17 -8.63 -31.07
CA TYR A 112 -3.89 -9.20 -30.64
C TYR A 112 -3.40 -8.47 -29.38
N PHE A 113 -2.44 -9.08 -28.68
CA PHE A 113 -1.61 -8.41 -27.68
C PHE A 113 -0.20 -8.18 -28.22
N ASP A 114 0.43 -7.09 -27.84
CA ASP A 114 1.82 -6.82 -28.22
C ASP A 114 2.76 -7.69 -27.39
N PHE A 115 2.45 -7.87 -26.11
CA PHE A 115 3.30 -8.57 -25.15
C PHE A 115 2.53 -9.66 -24.41
N LEU A 116 3.08 -10.87 -24.39
CA LEU A 116 2.72 -11.89 -23.41
C LEU A 116 3.81 -11.99 -22.35
N TYR A 117 3.44 -11.74 -21.09
CA TYR A 117 4.31 -12.01 -19.95
C TYR A 117 4.04 -13.38 -19.35
N LEU A 118 5.10 -14.18 -19.20
CA LEU A 118 5.09 -15.24 -18.18
C LEU A 118 5.38 -14.58 -16.82
N TRP A 119 4.37 -14.59 -15.95
CA TRP A 119 4.31 -13.84 -14.70
C TRP A 119 4.09 -14.79 -13.51
N SER A 120 4.52 -14.49 -12.28
CA SER A 120 5.79 -13.85 -11.96
C SER A 120 6.80 -14.91 -11.58
N VAL A 121 8.00 -14.86 -12.13
CA VAL A 121 9.11 -15.75 -11.73
C VAL A 121 9.71 -15.22 -10.42
N LEU A 122 9.71 -16.06 -9.38
CA LEU A 122 10.24 -15.75 -8.05
C LEU A 122 11.65 -16.31 -7.80
N ASP A 123 12.07 -17.30 -8.58
CA ASP A 123 13.33 -18.01 -8.40
C ASP A 123 13.70 -18.83 -9.66
N ALA A 124 14.86 -19.47 -9.65
CA ALA A 124 15.34 -20.31 -10.74
C ALA A 124 14.49 -21.59 -10.95
N GLU A 125 13.83 -22.11 -9.92
CA GLU A 125 12.98 -23.31 -10.03
C GLU A 125 11.73 -23.00 -10.86
N GLN A 126 11.11 -21.85 -10.62
CA GLN A 126 9.99 -21.38 -11.44
C GLN A 126 10.41 -21.11 -12.89
N LEU A 127 11.61 -20.60 -13.14
CA LEU A 127 12.13 -20.48 -14.51
C LEU A 127 12.22 -21.87 -15.17
N ALA A 128 12.80 -22.86 -14.50
CA ALA A 128 12.89 -24.22 -15.04
C ALA A 128 11.50 -24.84 -15.28
N PHE A 129 10.54 -24.58 -14.38
CA PHE A 129 9.15 -25.00 -14.54
C PHE A 129 8.49 -24.38 -15.78
N LEU A 130 8.71 -23.09 -16.05
CA LEU A 130 8.18 -22.42 -17.24
C LEU A 130 8.70 -23.04 -18.55
N LEU A 131 9.98 -23.44 -18.56
CA LEU A 131 10.71 -23.92 -19.74
C LEU A 131 10.67 -25.44 -19.94
N ARG A 132 10.04 -26.19 -19.03
CA ARG A 132 9.94 -27.66 -19.17
C ARG A 132 9.11 -28.04 -20.41
N PRO A 133 9.29 -29.26 -20.96
CA PRO A 133 8.43 -29.77 -22.03
C PRO A 133 6.94 -29.76 -21.64
N GLY A 134 6.07 -29.26 -22.52
CA GLY A 134 4.64 -29.04 -22.24
C GLY A 134 4.36 -27.87 -21.28
N GLY A 135 5.40 -27.13 -20.89
CA GLY A 135 5.33 -26.03 -19.95
C GLY A 135 4.75 -24.74 -20.54
N PRO A 136 4.50 -23.74 -19.69
CA PRO A 136 3.92 -22.46 -20.11
C PRO A 136 4.64 -21.77 -21.28
N TYR A 137 5.97 -21.90 -21.39
CA TYR A 137 6.72 -21.25 -22.47
C TYR A 137 6.37 -21.80 -23.86
N GLU A 138 6.09 -23.10 -24.00
CA GLU A 138 5.64 -23.67 -25.27
C GLU A 138 4.26 -23.13 -25.68
N GLY A 139 3.36 -22.92 -24.71
CA GLY A 139 2.07 -22.25 -24.96
C GLY A 139 2.24 -20.81 -25.41
N ALA A 140 3.24 -20.09 -24.87
CA ALA A 140 3.58 -18.74 -25.29
C ALA A 140 4.11 -18.70 -26.73
N LEU A 141 4.98 -19.65 -27.11
CA LEU A 141 5.47 -19.79 -28.48
C LEU A 141 4.34 -20.09 -29.47
N GLU A 142 3.40 -20.96 -29.11
CA GLU A 142 2.24 -21.27 -29.95
C GLU A 142 1.28 -20.07 -30.06
N ALA A 143 1.05 -19.32 -28.98
CA ALA A 143 0.28 -18.07 -29.04
C ALA A 143 0.92 -17.05 -30.00
N LYS A 144 2.26 -16.94 -29.99
CA LYS A 144 3.01 -16.08 -30.92
C LYS A 144 2.88 -16.55 -32.36
N LYS A 145 2.99 -17.86 -32.60
CA LYS A 145 2.80 -18.46 -33.93
C LYS A 145 1.39 -18.24 -34.49
N ARG A 146 0.36 -18.26 -33.64
CA ARG A 146 -1.04 -17.93 -34.00
C ARG A 146 -1.28 -16.45 -34.26
N GLY A 147 -0.29 -15.59 -34.00
CA GLY A 147 -0.42 -14.13 -34.13
C GLY A 147 -1.25 -13.48 -33.02
N TRP A 148 -1.63 -14.24 -31.98
CA TRP A 148 -2.38 -13.72 -30.83
C TRP A 148 -1.55 -12.77 -29.97
N VAL A 149 -0.23 -13.01 -29.93
CA VAL A 149 0.75 -12.16 -29.24
C VAL A 149 1.93 -11.87 -30.19
N ARG A 150 2.59 -10.71 -30.07
CA ARG A 150 3.72 -10.35 -30.94
C ARG A 150 5.09 -10.66 -30.34
N HIS A 151 5.29 -10.36 -29.06
CA HIS A 151 6.56 -10.56 -28.36
C HIS A 151 6.38 -11.29 -27.03
N LEU A 152 7.37 -12.10 -26.66
CA LEU A 152 7.37 -12.89 -25.44
C LEU A 152 8.28 -12.24 -24.40
N LEU A 153 7.70 -11.86 -23.28
CA LEU A 153 8.38 -11.21 -22.18
C LEU A 153 8.24 -12.05 -20.90
N VAL A 154 9.07 -11.75 -19.91
CA VAL A 154 9.01 -12.37 -18.58
C VAL A 154 8.94 -11.29 -17.51
N SER A 155 8.18 -11.54 -16.45
CA SER A 155 8.15 -10.68 -15.27
C SER A 155 8.79 -11.39 -14.09
N SER A 156 9.76 -10.73 -13.46
CA SER A 156 10.54 -11.33 -12.37
C SER A 156 10.50 -10.49 -11.10
N HIS A 157 10.26 -11.18 -10.00
CA HIS A 157 10.46 -10.72 -8.63
C HIS A 157 11.55 -11.56 -7.93
N ALA A 158 12.37 -12.26 -8.73
CA ALA A 158 13.43 -13.10 -8.23
C ALA A 158 14.61 -12.26 -7.69
N PRO A 159 15.36 -12.78 -6.70
CA PRO A 159 16.62 -12.19 -6.30
C PRO A 159 17.57 -12.03 -7.50
N ALA A 160 18.50 -11.06 -7.43
CA ALA A 160 19.35 -10.68 -8.55
C ALA A 160 20.10 -11.85 -9.22
N ARG A 161 20.57 -12.82 -8.42
CA ARG A 161 21.23 -14.05 -8.92
C ARG A 161 20.34 -14.86 -9.86
N ASP A 162 19.08 -15.03 -9.51
CA ASP A 162 18.13 -15.85 -10.28
C ASP A 162 17.57 -15.04 -11.44
N ALA A 163 17.33 -13.73 -11.25
CA ALA A 163 16.97 -12.83 -12.34
C ALA A 163 18.05 -12.79 -13.45
N ALA A 164 19.34 -12.88 -13.10
CA ALA A 164 20.41 -13.00 -14.09
C ALA A 164 20.29 -14.31 -14.92
N GLN A 165 19.87 -15.42 -14.32
CA GLN A 165 19.63 -16.68 -15.04
C GLN A 165 18.45 -16.57 -16.01
N ILE A 166 17.40 -15.83 -15.64
CA ILE A 166 16.27 -15.52 -16.54
C ILE A 166 16.76 -14.73 -17.76
N VAL A 167 17.64 -13.76 -17.57
CA VAL A 167 18.26 -13.00 -18.68
C VAL A 167 19.12 -13.92 -19.56
N ASP A 168 19.86 -14.84 -18.96
CA ASP A 168 20.81 -15.70 -19.66
C ASP A 168 20.15 -16.83 -20.46
N CYS A 169 18.92 -17.22 -20.14
CA CYS A 169 18.25 -18.37 -20.77
C CYS A 169 17.92 -18.15 -22.27
N GLY A 170 17.92 -16.89 -22.73
CA GLY A 170 17.68 -16.55 -24.14
C GLY A 170 16.23 -16.74 -24.63
N ALA A 171 15.29 -17.05 -23.73
CA ALA A 171 13.91 -17.36 -24.09
C ALA A 171 13.03 -16.11 -24.33
N PHE A 172 13.41 -14.95 -23.81
CA PHE A 172 12.54 -13.78 -23.75
C PHE A 172 13.15 -12.55 -24.42
N GLU A 173 12.30 -11.75 -25.05
CA GLU A 173 12.67 -10.52 -25.76
C GLU A 173 12.73 -9.30 -24.84
N GLY A 174 12.08 -9.39 -23.67
CA GLY A 174 12.08 -8.33 -22.66
C GLY A 174 11.77 -8.84 -21.25
N ILE A 175 12.24 -8.10 -20.25
CA ILE A 175 12.06 -8.42 -18.83
C ILE A 175 11.44 -7.25 -18.07
N LEU A 176 10.44 -7.56 -17.24
CA LEU A 176 9.85 -6.62 -16.28
C LEU A 176 10.45 -6.87 -14.89
N LEU A 177 11.17 -5.88 -14.36
CA LEU A 177 11.90 -5.93 -13.08
C LEU A 177 11.43 -4.86 -12.10
N SER A 178 11.62 -5.11 -10.80
CA SER A 178 11.36 -4.12 -9.76
C SER A 178 12.61 -3.26 -9.49
N TYR A 179 12.65 -2.02 -10.00
CA TYR A 179 13.78 -1.09 -9.82
C TYR A 179 13.32 0.24 -9.23
N ASN A 180 13.86 0.59 -8.07
CA ASN A 180 13.63 1.87 -7.40
C ASN A 180 14.81 2.23 -6.49
N LEU A 181 14.74 3.36 -5.78
CA LEU A 181 15.79 3.85 -4.89
C LEU A 181 16.26 2.80 -3.85
N MET A 182 15.36 1.93 -3.40
CA MET A 182 15.64 0.92 -2.38
C MET A 182 16.23 -0.37 -2.96
N SER A 183 15.87 -0.76 -4.19
CA SER A 183 16.35 -1.99 -4.85
C SER A 183 17.50 -1.78 -5.84
N ARG A 184 18.03 -0.54 -5.94
CA ARG A 184 19.00 -0.14 -6.97
C ARG A 184 20.25 -1.02 -7.05
N ALA A 185 20.83 -1.39 -5.90
CA ALA A 185 22.10 -2.11 -5.84
C ALA A 185 21.96 -3.56 -6.31
N GLU A 186 20.80 -4.18 -6.06
CA GLU A 186 20.52 -5.57 -6.43
C GLU A 186 20.07 -5.67 -7.90
N THR A 187 19.14 -4.81 -8.31
CA THR A 187 18.49 -4.92 -9.63
C THR A 187 19.27 -4.22 -10.74
N GLY A 188 20.05 -3.18 -10.43
CA GLY A 188 20.85 -2.43 -11.41
C GLY A 188 21.75 -3.31 -12.29
N PRO A 189 22.59 -4.20 -11.70
CA PRO A 189 23.43 -5.10 -12.50
C PRO A 189 22.65 -6.06 -13.41
N VAL A 190 21.43 -6.45 -13.03
CA VAL A 190 20.56 -7.29 -13.87
C VAL A 190 20.05 -6.50 -15.08
N ILE A 191 19.72 -5.22 -14.89
CA ILE A 191 19.31 -4.33 -15.99
C ILE A 191 20.43 -4.19 -17.02
N ASP A 192 21.67 -3.96 -16.57
CA ASP A 192 22.81 -3.79 -17.48
C ASP A 192 23.08 -5.09 -18.25
N ARG A 193 22.98 -6.23 -17.56
CA ARG A 193 23.15 -7.56 -18.17
C ARG A 193 22.06 -7.85 -19.22
N ALA A 194 20.81 -7.46 -18.96
CA ALA A 194 19.71 -7.61 -19.92
C ALA A 194 19.93 -6.71 -21.15
N ALA A 195 20.26 -5.44 -20.94
CA ALA A 195 20.54 -4.49 -22.01
C ALA A 195 21.72 -4.92 -22.88
N ALA A 196 22.80 -5.44 -22.28
CA ALA A 196 23.96 -5.98 -23.00
C ALA A 196 23.62 -7.17 -23.91
N ARG A 197 22.50 -7.86 -23.67
CA ARG A 197 21.97 -8.94 -24.52
C ARG A 197 20.92 -8.48 -25.53
N GLY A 198 20.66 -7.18 -25.64
CA GLY A 198 19.63 -6.65 -26.52
C GLY A 198 18.20 -6.93 -26.03
N MET A 199 18.03 -7.32 -24.77
CA MET A 199 16.73 -7.55 -24.14
C MET A 199 16.11 -6.21 -23.71
N GLY A 200 14.82 -6.00 -23.98
CA GLY A 200 14.11 -4.83 -23.49
C GLY A 200 13.91 -4.87 -21.98
N VAL A 201 14.06 -3.74 -21.28
CA VAL A 201 13.89 -3.70 -19.82
C VAL A 201 12.78 -2.75 -19.43
N LEU A 202 11.76 -3.28 -18.76
CA LEU A 202 10.65 -2.52 -18.21
C LEU A 202 10.72 -2.52 -16.68
N ILE A 203 10.32 -1.42 -16.07
CA ILE A 203 10.39 -1.24 -14.62
C ILE A 203 8.99 -1.21 -14.00
N MET A 204 8.76 -2.11 -13.05
CA MET A 204 7.63 -2.05 -12.11
C MET A 204 8.09 -1.54 -10.73
N ASN A 205 7.13 -1.13 -9.90
CA ASN A 205 7.35 -0.58 -8.56
C ASN A 205 8.40 0.56 -8.49
N PRO A 206 8.45 1.51 -9.45
CA PRO A 206 9.44 2.60 -9.40
C PRO A 206 9.28 3.49 -8.16
N LEU A 207 8.06 3.56 -7.60
CA LEU A 207 7.71 4.31 -6.40
C LEU A 207 7.69 3.45 -5.11
N GLY A 208 8.17 2.20 -5.17
CA GLY A 208 8.15 1.29 -4.02
C GLY A 208 6.73 1.03 -3.49
N GLY A 209 5.73 0.88 -4.37
CA GLY A 209 4.33 0.72 -3.95
C GLY A 209 3.71 1.94 -3.28
N GLY A 210 4.29 3.13 -3.47
CA GLY A 210 3.83 4.40 -2.88
C GLY A 210 4.62 4.81 -1.63
N ILE A 211 5.53 3.97 -1.14
CA ILE A 211 6.32 4.27 0.06
C ILE A 211 7.20 5.51 -0.15
N LEU A 212 7.83 5.65 -1.32
CA LEU A 212 8.74 6.77 -1.60
C LEU A 212 8.02 8.12 -1.50
N PRO A 213 6.90 8.38 -2.22
CA PRO A 213 6.19 9.65 -2.09
C PRO A 213 5.50 9.86 -0.74
N GLN A 214 5.12 8.79 -0.01
CA GLN A 214 4.52 8.94 1.32
C GLN A 214 5.53 9.34 2.40
N ASN A 215 6.84 9.27 2.11
CA ASN A 215 7.91 9.56 3.05
C ASN A 215 8.90 10.56 2.44
N GLU A 216 8.39 11.69 1.93
CA GLU A 216 9.17 12.67 1.17
C GLU A 216 10.45 13.13 1.86
N THR A 217 10.39 13.44 3.16
CA THR A 217 11.55 13.90 3.95
C THR A 217 12.66 12.85 3.98
N LEU A 218 12.30 11.59 4.20
CA LEU A 218 13.24 10.47 4.31
C LEU A 218 13.99 10.21 2.99
N PHE A 219 13.31 10.41 1.86
CA PHE A 219 13.85 10.19 0.53
C PHE A 219 14.21 11.50 -0.20
N SER A 220 14.26 12.61 0.52
CA SER A 220 14.53 13.94 -0.05
C SER A 220 15.93 14.04 -0.70
N GLY A 221 16.90 13.29 -0.20
CA GLY A 221 18.25 13.20 -0.76
C GLY A 221 18.32 12.64 -2.20
N ALA A 222 17.25 12.01 -2.70
CA ALA A 222 17.17 11.57 -4.09
C ALA A 222 16.77 12.67 -5.08
N ARG A 223 16.31 13.83 -4.60
CA ARG A 223 15.86 14.95 -5.44
C ARG A 223 17.06 15.72 -5.99
N LEU A 224 16.96 16.12 -7.25
CA LEU A 224 17.85 17.09 -7.89
C LEU A 224 17.08 18.40 -8.15
N PRO A 225 17.79 19.52 -8.42
CA PRO A 225 17.14 20.73 -8.91
C PRO A 225 16.27 20.42 -10.15
N GLY A 226 15.01 20.86 -10.12
CA GLY A 226 14.05 20.62 -11.20
C GLY A 226 13.07 19.47 -10.96
N ASP A 227 13.21 18.71 -9.87
CA ASP A 227 12.14 17.77 -9.46
C ASP A 227 11.09 18.49 -8.62
N ALA A 228 9.80 18.33 -8.98
CA ALA A 228 8.72 18.87 -8.17
C ALA A 228 8.45 18.03 -6.90
N SER A 229 8.89 16.76 -6.86
CA SER A 229 8.55 15.82 -5.77
C SER A 229 9.50 14.62 -5.69
N THR A 230 9.42 13.87 -4.60
CA THR A 230 10.13 12.59 -4.46
C THR A 230 9.63 11.55 -5.46
N ALA A 231 8.34 11.57 -5.82
CA ALA A 231 7.80 10.68 -6.84
C ALA A 231 8.47 10.91 -8.20
N GLU A 232 8.56 12.17 -8.60
CA GLU A 232 9.21 12.57 -9.85
C GLU A 232 10.70 12.20 -9.86
N ALA A 233 11.41 12.50 -8.78
CA ALA A 233 12.81 12.10 -8.62
C ALA A 233 13.00 10.57 -8.74
N ALA A 234 12.11 9.77 -8.13
CA ALA A 234 12.17 8.32 -8.18
C ALA A 234 11.82 7.75 -9.56
N LEU A 235 10.84 8.32 -10.26
CA LEU A 235 10.49 7.95 -11.64
C LEU A 235 11.65 8.24 -12.60
N ARG A 236 12.22 9.46 -12.51
CA ARG A 236 13.38 9.86 -13.32
C ARG A 236 14.60 9.01 -13.00
N PHE A 237 14.88 8.74 -11.72
CA PHE A 237 15.95 7.82 -11.33
C PHE A 237 15.82 6.46 -12.03
N ALA A 238 14.63 5.85 -11.96
CA ALA A 238 14.41 4.56 -12.61
C ALA A 238 14.62 4.63 -14.13
N ALA A 239 14.14 5.69 -14.77
CA ALA A 239 14.27 5.91 -16.20
C ALA A 239 15.67 6.36 -16.65
N SER A 240 16.52 6.88 -15.75
CA SER A 240 17.85 7.38 -16.10
C SER A 240 18.85 6.26 -16.38
N ARG A 241 18.66 5.06 -15.83
CA ARG A 241 19.55 3.93 -16.12
C ARG A 241 19.45 3.55 -17.61
N ALA A 242 20.59 3.58 -18.31
CA ALA A 242 20.64 3.51 -19.77
C ALA A 242 19.93 2.28 -20.37
N GLY A 243 19.96 1.13 -19.68
CA GLY A 243 19.30 -0.10 -20.14
C GLY A 243 17.77 -0.10 -20.04
N VAL A 244 17.15 0.91 -19.40
CA VAL A 244 15.69 0.96 -19.16
C VAL A 244 14.95 1.51 -20.37
N THR A 245 14.02 0.72 -20.91
CA THR A 245 13.11 1.10 -21.99
C THR A 245 11.92 1.91 -21.45
N CYS A 246 11.23 1.39 -20.43
CA CYS A 246 9.96 1.94 -19.96
C CYS A 246 9.80 1.79 -18.44
N VAL A 247 9.20 2.79 -17.79
CA VAL A 247 8.88 2.82 -16.37
C VAL A 247 7.36 2.85 -16.20
N LEU A 248 6.83 1.87 -15.47
CA LEU A 248 5.39 1.75 -15.21
C LEU A 248 4.98 2.58 -13.99
N ALA A 249 4.19 3.63 -14.23
CA ALA A 249 3.49 4.33 -13.16
C ALA A 249 2.18 3.61 -12.84
N GLY A 250 1.94 3.36 -11.55
CA GLY A 250 0.62 2.96 -11.07
C GLY A 250 -0.25 4.19 -10.90
N LEU A 251 -1.45 4.18 -11.47
CA LEU A 251 -2.34 5.33 -11.50
C LEU A 251 -3.58 5.06 -10.65
N ALA A 252 -3.73 5.74 -9.51
CA ALA A 252 -4.96 5.70 -8.72
C ALA A 252 -5.95 6.79 -9.15
N GLY A 253 -5.46 7.87 -9.78
CA GLY A 253 -6.32 8.93 -10.30
C GLY A 253 -5.55 9.99 -11.09
N THR A 254 -6.24 11.07 -11.44
CA THR A 254 -5.70 12.16 -12.28
C THR A 254 -4.42 12.78 -11.73
N ARG A 255 -4.31 12.96 -10.40
CA ARG A 255 -3.11 13.52 -9.77
C ARG A 255 -1.86 12.69 -10.06
N ASP A 256 -1.96 11.37 -9.95
CA ASP A 256 -0.83 10.46 -10.18
C ASP A 256 -0.41 10.50 -11.65
N LEU A 257 -1.39 10.55 -12.57
CA LEU A 257 -1.13 10.67 -14.00
C LEU A 257 -0.44 11.99 -14.33
N ASP A 258 -0.93 13.10 -13.80
CA ASP A 258 -0.36 14.43 -14.07
C ASP A 258 1.08 14.54 -13.54
N GLN A 259 1.35 13.97 -12.35
CA GLN A 259 2.70 13.90 -11.81
C GLN A 259 3.62 13.01 -12.65
N ALA A 260 3.13 11.86 -13.14
CA ALA A 260 3.91 10.98 -13.99
C ALA A 260 4.20 11.60 -15.37
N ILE A 261 3.23 12.30 -15.97
CA ILE A 261 3.43 13.04 -17.23
C ILE A 261 4.45 14.16 -17.00
N HIS A 262 4.29 14.96 -15.93
CA HIS A 262 5.24 16.03 -15.61
C HIS A 262 6.68 15.53 -15.46
N ALA A 263 6.86 14.34 -14.88
CA ALA A 263 8.19 13.75 -14.74
C ALA A 263 8.90 13.50 -16.08
N PHE A 264 8.16 13.25 -17.16
CA PHE A 264 8.70 12.80 -18.45
C PHE A 264 8.41 13.73 -19.65
N ASP A 265 7.61 14.78 -19.48
CA ASP A 265 7.29 15.70 -20.56
C ASP A 265 8.52 16.54 -20.96
N GLY A 266 9.03 16.30 -22.17
CA GLY A 266 10.24 16.97 -22.66
C GLY A 266 11.51 16.61 -21.89
N TRP A 267 11.47 15.55 -21.07
CA TRP A 267 12.61 15.11 -20.27
C TRP A 267 13.32 13.93 -20.95
N GLU A 268 14.63 14.09 -21.14
CA GLU A 268 15.53 13.03 -21.54
C GLU A 268 16.87 13.24 -20.83
N PRO A 269 17.35 12.25 -20.05
CA PRO A 269 18.56 12.43 -19.26
C PRO A 269 19.80 12.30 -20.17
N ASP A 270 20.73 13.26 -20.05
CA ASP A 270 22.09 13.11 -20.54
C ASP A 270 22.97 12.36 -19.52
N ASP A 271 24.23 12.10 -19.86
CA ASP A 271 25.13 11.34 -18.98
C ASP A 271 25.43 12.06 -17.66
N ALA A 272 25.39 13.40 -17.63
CA ALA A 272 25.58 14.17 -16.41
C ALA A 272 24.38 13.98 -15.46
N GLU A 273 23.16 14.09 -15.97
CA GLU A 273 21.91 13.83 -15.23
C GLU A 273 21.88 12.38 -14.73
N ARG A 274 22.23 11.39 -15.57
CA ARG A 274 22.31 9.98 -15.13
C ARG A 274 23.24 9.80 -13.94
N ASN A 275 24.45 10.35 -14.02
CA ASN A 275 25.45 10.26 -12.95
C ASN A 275 24.99 10.99 -11.67
N ALA A 276 24.38 12.17 -11.82
CA ALA A 276 23.83 12.92 -10.70
C ALA A 276 22.71 12.15 -9.99
N ARG A 277 21.81 11.49 -10.75
CA ARG A 277 20.73 10.67 -10.22
C ARG A 277 21.23 9.47 -9.44
N GLU A 278 22.19 8.73 -9.98
CA GLU A 278 22.81 7.58 -9.29
C GLU A 278 23.52 8.02 -8.00
N LYS A 279 24.18 9.18 -8.01
CA LYS A 279 24.80 9.76 -6.82
C LYS A 279 23.75 10.14 -5.76
N ALA A 280 22.69 10.87 -6.15
CA ALA A 280 21.61 11.27 -5.25
C ALA A 280 20.88 10.05 -4.65
N ALA A 281 20.59 9.05 -5.48
CA ALA A 281 19.97 7.80 -5.03
C ALA A 281 20.85 7.03 -4.03
N SER A 282 22.17 7.13 -4.15
CA SER A 282 23.11 6.51 -3.20
C SER A 282 23.14 7.21 -1.84
N SER A 283 22.72 8.48 -1.77
CA SER A 283 22.53 9.23 -0.52
C SER A 283 21.14 9.05 0.09
N ALA A 284 20.19 8.47 -0.66
CA ALA A 284 18.85 8.20 -0.15
C ALA A 284 18.83 6.97 0.78
N ALA A 285 17.87 6.94 1.70
CA ALA A 285 17.71 5.81 2.61
C ALA A 285 17.48 4.49 1.82
N SER A 286 18.15 3.42 2.25
CA SER A 286 17.91 2.07 1.73
C SER A 286 17.21 1.25 2.81
N LEU A 287 15.95 0.86 2.54
CA LEU A 287 15.09 0.19 3.49
C LEU A 287 14.53 -1.10 2.88
N PRO A 288 15.27 -2.22 2.97
CA PRO A 288 14.77 -3.50 2.50
C PRO A 288 13.61 -4.00 3.38
N GLY A 289 12.84 -4.95 2.84
CA GLY A 289 11.78 -5.62 3.59
C GLY A 289 10.50 -4.81 3.75
N LEU A 290 10.26 -3.82 2.90
CA LEU A 290 9.00 -3.07 2.89
C LEU A 290 7.99 -3.70 1.90
N CYS A 291 6.76 -3.92 2.37
CA CYS A 291 5.64 -4.37 1.53
C CYS A 291 5.18 -3.31 0.52
N THR A 292 5.01 -3.68 -0.75
CA THR A 292 4.47 -2.79 -1.80
C THR A 292 2.94 -2.79 -1.87
N GLY A 293 2.24 -3.58 -1.06
CA GLY A 293 0.78 -3.67 -1.05
C GLY A 293 0.16 -4.25 -2.31
N CYS A 294 0.81 -5.23 -2.95
CA CYS A 294 0.32 -5.84 -4.19
C CYS A 294 -0.91 -6.75 -4.02
N GLY A 295 -1.15 -7.28 -2.81
CA GLY A 295 -2.32 -8.12 -2.52
C GLY A 295 -2.23 -9.59 -2.94
N TYR A 296 -1.13 -10.05 -3.57
CA TYR A 296 -1.00 -11.46 -4.01
C TYR A 296 -1.10 -12.50 -2.88
N CYS A 297 -0.85 -12.09 -1.64
CA CYS A 297 -1.03 -12.93 -0.46
C CYS A 297 -2.49 -13.13 -0.04
N ARG A 298 -3.44 -12.29 -0.49
CA ARG A 298 -4.86 -12.39 -0.11
C ARG A 298 -5.51 -13.70 -0.56
N PRO A 299 -5.49 -14.08 -1.86
CA PRO A 299 -6.22 -15.26 -2.33
C PRO A 299 -5.65 -16.59 -1.79
N VAL A 300 -4.39 -16.61 -1.34
CA VAL A 300 -3.74 -17.82 -0.83
C VAL A 300 -3.85 -17.98 0.68
N CYS A 301 -4.32 -16.97 1.40
CA CYS A 301 -4.51 -17.05 2.84
C CYS A 301 -5.79 -17.84 3.15
N PRO A 302 -5.72 -19.02 3.80
CA PRO A 302 -6.91 -19.83 4.06
C PRO A 302 -7.88 -19.18 5.05
N LEU A 303 -7.43 -18.15 5.78
CA LEU A 303 -8.21 -17.41 6.77
C LEU A 303 -8.63 -16.02 6.27
N GLY A 304 -8.34 -15.67 5.01
CA GLY A 304 -8.73 -14.38 4.44
C GLY A 304 -8.13 -13.16 5.15
N LEU A 305 -6.94 -13.31 5.76
CA LEU A 305 -6.36 -12.24 6.58
C LEU A 305 -6.00 -11.01 5.73
N PRO A 306 -6.15 -9.78 6.28
CA PRO A 306 -5.80 -8.51 5.63
C PRO A 306 -4.29 -8.27 5.67
N ILE A 307 -3.54 -9.18 5.05
CA ILE A 307 -2.07 -9.23 5.12
C ILE A 307 -1.42 -7.94 4.59
N PRO A 308 -1.84 -7.35 3.45
CA PRO A 308 -1.24 -6.11 2.97
C PRO A 308 -1.34 -4.96 3.98
N GLU A 309 -2.50 -4.79 4.62
CA GLU A 309 -2.73 -3.78 5.66
C GLU A 309 -1.79 -3.98 6.85
N TRP A 310 -1.66 -5.22 7.34
CA TRP A 310 -0.73 -5.57 8.40
C TRP A 310 0.73 -5.32 8.04
N MET A 311 1.14 -5.68 6.81
CA MET A 311 2.52 -5.45 6.41
C MET A 311 2.83 -3.97 6.18
N GLN A 312 1.84 -3.18 5.73
CA GLN A 312 1.98 -1.73 5.58
C GLN A 312 1.93 -0.99 6.92
N SER A 313 1.17 -1.46 7.91
CA SER A 313 1.27 -0.91 9.27
C SER A 313 2.63 -1.23 9.90
N TYR A 314 3.16 -2.42 9.64
CA TYR A 314 4.50 -2.82 10.07
C TYR A 314 5.62 -1.94 9.48
N HIS A 315 5.40 -1.24 8.36
CA HIS A 315 6.37 -0.25 7.85
C HIS A 315 6.71 0.81 8.88
N GLN A 316 5.76 1.19 9.74
CA GLN A 316 5.98 2.24 10.73
C GLN A 316 7.11 1.88 11.71
N LYS A 317 7.26 0.58 12.02
CA LYS A 317 8.39 0.03 12.79
C LYS A 317 9.71 0.06 12.02
N LEU A 318 9.68 -0.23 10.71
CA LEU A 318 10.87 -0.28 9.88
C LEU A 318 11.42 1.09 9.50
N LEU A 319 10.53 2.07 9.26
CA LEU A 319 10.90 3.42 8.85
C LEU A 319 11.55 4.22 9.99
N ARG A 320 11.27 3.86 11.26
CA ARG A 320 11.82 4.50 12.48
C ARG A 320 11.83 6.03 12.44
N LEU A 321 10.79 6.62 11.84
CA LEU A 321 10.73 8.07 11.69
C LEU A 321 10.66 8.71 13.08
N PRO A 322 11.45 9.76 13.36
CA PRO A 322 11.29 10.55 14.57
C PRO A 322 9.91 11.21 14.51
N ARG A 323 9.03 10.83 15.43
CA ARG A 323 7.67 11.39 15.50
C ARG A 323 7.39 11.82 16.92
N GLU A 324 7.03 13.08 17.08
CA GLU A 324 6.28 13.52 18.26
C GLU A 324 4.83 13.07 18.06
N LEU A 325 4.45 11.96 18.70
CA LEU A 325 3.09 11.42 18.63
C LEU A 325 2.43 11.50 19.99
N TYR A 326 1.30 12.20 20.11
CA TYR A 326 0.48 12.26 21.32
C TYR A 326 1.24 12.64 22.61
N GLY A 327 2.33 13.42 22.50
CA GLY A 327 3.17 13.78 23.64
C GLY A 327 3.99 12.62 24.22
N LEU A 328 4.13 11.53 23.47
CA LEU A 328 5.00 10.40 23.80
C LEU A 328 6.46 10.78 23.57
N THR A 329 7.31 10.43 24.53
CA THR A 329 8.76 10.61 24.47
C THR A 329 9.50 9.28 24.40
N GLU A 330 8.89 8.21 24.89
CA GLU A 330 9.50 6.89 24.92
C GLU A 330 9.45 6.23 23.53
N PRO A 331 10.60 5.81 22.96
CA PRO A 331 10.67 5.27 21.60
C PRO A 331 9.73 4.08 21.35
N GLU A 332 9.59 3.18 22.32
CA GLU A 332 8.72 2.00 22.20
C GLU A 332 7.22 2.36 22.15
N GLU A 333 6.80 3.38 22.92
CA GLU A 333 5.43 3.86 22.89
C GLU A 333 5.13 4.59 21.57
N ILE A 334 6.08 5.38 21.06
CA ILE A 334 5.98 6.05 19.75
C ILE A 334 5.85 5.03 18.62
N GLU A 335 6.69 3.99 18.62
CA GLU A 335 6.65 2.91 17.61
C GLU A 335 5.28 2.22 17.63
N ARG A 336 4.85 1.77 18.81
CA ARG A 336 3.56 1.10 19.01
C ARG A 336 2.41 1.98 18.55
N ALA A 337 2.42 3.26 18.91
CA ALA A 337 1.36 4.19 18.52
C ALA A 337 1.33 4.41 17.01
N ALA A 338 2.49 4.53 16.35
CA ALA A 338 2.56 4.68 14.90
C ALA A 338 2.03 3.44 14.16
N VAL A 339 2.47 2.25 14.58
CA VAL A 339 2.06 0.97 13.98
C VAL A 339 0.55 0.75 14.16
N LEU A 340 0.05 0.85 15.39
CA LEU A 340 -1.35 0.59 15.70
C LEU A 340 -2.28 1.70 15.17
N GLY A 341 -1.84 2.95 15.16
CA GLY A 341 -2.59 4.04 14.54
C GLY A 341 -2.76 3.86 13.04
N ARG A 342 -1.70 3.47 12.34
CA ARG A 342 -1.80 3.13 10.91
C ARG A 342 -2.77 1.98 10.67
N LEU A 343 -2.74 0.96 11.53
CA LEU A 343 -3.62 -0.20 11.40
C LEU A 343 -5.09 0.14 11.67
N ILE A 344 -5.36 0.71 12.84
CA ILE A 344 -6.72 0.90 13.35
C ILE A 344 -7.42 2.07 12.66
N GLN A 345 -6.74 3.18 12.40
CA GLN A 345 -7.35 4.34 11.75
C GLN A 345 -7.04 4.38 10.26
N GLY A 346 -5.77 4.22 9.88
CA GLY A 346 -5.34 4.31 8.49
C GLY A 346 -5.98 3.25 7.59
N PHE A 347 -6.24 2.05 8.13
CA PHE A 347 -6.94 0.97 7.43
C PHE A 347 -8.30 0.61 8.03
N SER A 348 -8.77 1.36 9.04
CA SER A 348 -10.02 1.04 9.74
C SER A 348 -10.08 -0.40 10.25
N LEU A 349 -8.94 -0.94 10.70
CA LEU A 349 -8.77 -2.35 11.03
C LEU A 349 -8.49 -2.54 12.51
N LEU A 350 -9.55 -2.76 13.28
CA LEU A 350 -9.47 -3.09 14.70
C LEU A 350 -9.50 -4.62 14.87
N PRO A 351 -8.42 -5.26 15.39
CA PRO A 351 -8.43 -6.70 15.68
C PRO A 351 -9.50 -7.05 16.73
N ALA A 352 -10.22 -8.16 16.53
CA ALA A 352 -11.26 -8.59 17.47
C ALA A 352 -10.69 -8.94 18.86
N SER A 353 -9.51 -9.54 18.91
CA SER A 353 -8.80 -9.98 20.12
C SER A 353 -7.30 -9.73 20.02
N GLY A 354 -6.60 -9.78 21.16
CA GLY A 354 -5.14 -9.79 21.22
C GLY A 354 -4.50 -11.12 20.76
N GLU A 355 -5.29 -12.17 20.53
CA GLU A 355 -4.82 -13.44 19.96
C GLU A 355 -4.71 -13.37 18.44
N SER A 356 -3.59 -13.86 17.90
CA SER A 356 -3.37 -13.88 16.46
C SER A 356 -4.20 -14.98 15.80
N PRO A 357 -4.98 -14.66 14.75
CA PRO A 357 -5.67 -15.69 13.97
C PRO A 357 -4.72 -16.41 13.01
N CYS A 358 -3.48 -15.95 12.82
CA CYS A 358 -2.56 -16.54 11.85
C CYS A 358 -2.07 -17.92 12.29
N ILE A 359 -2.33 -18.95 11.46
CA ILE A 359 -1.89 -20.34 11.70
C ILE A 359 -0.46 -20.64 11.23
N GLY A 360 0.30 -19.64 10.79
CA GLY A 360 1.71 -19.83 10.41
C GLY A 360 1.99 -20.67 9.15
N CYS A 361 0.99 -20.95 8.31
CA CYS A 361 1.13 -21.89 7.18
C CYS A 361 2.12 -21.49 6.06
N GLY A 362 2.66 -20.26 6.05
CA GLY A 362 3.68 -19.83 5.09
C GLY A 362 3.21 -19.54 3.65
N LYS A 363 1.98 -19.90 3.26
CA LYS A 363 1.46 -19.70 1.89
C LYS A 363 1.55 -18.25 1.38
N CYS A 364 1.37 -17.27 2.26
CA CYS A 364 1.51 -15.85 1.90
C CYS A 364 2.96 -15.45 1.62
N ALA A 365 3.92 -16.05 2.33
CA ALA A 365 5.34 -15.77 2.15
C ALA A 365 5.87 -16.38 0.84
N SER A 366 5.38 -17.57 0.46
CA SER A 366 5.79 -18.25 -0.79
C SER A 366 5.36 -17.51 -2.06
N VAL A 367 4.38 -16.62 -1.99
CA VAL A 367 3.94 -15.76 -3.12
C VAL A 367 4.35 -14.29 -2.94
N CYS A 368 5.12 -13.97 -1.90
CA CYS A 368 5.47 -12.59 -1.59
C CYS A 368 6.56 -12.10 -2.53
N THR A 369 6.23 -11.14 -3.38
CA THR A 369 7.16 -10.54 -4.35
C THR A 369 8.28 -9.71 -3.71
N GLN A 370 8.21 -9.50 -2.40
CA GLN A 370 9.22 -8.80 -1.59
C GLN A 370 9.91 -9.75 -0.60
N HIS A 371 9.63 -11.06 -0.67
CA HIS A 371 10.24 -12.12 0.16
C HIS A 371 10.13 -11.84 1.67
N LEU A 372 8.97 -11.33 2.11
CA LEU A 372 8.78 -10.90 3.51
C LEU A 372 8.49 -12.09 4.44
N PRO A 373 8.98 -12.06 5.69
CA PRO A 373 8.64 -13.03 6.72
C PRO A 373 7.24 -12.71 7.31
N ILE A 374 6.20 -12.85 6.49
CA ILE A 374 4.84 -12.40 6.81
C ILE A 374 4.30 -13.04 8.11
N PRO A 375 4.36 -14.38 8.32
CA PRO A 375 3.83 -14.97 9.55
C PRO A 375 4.49 -14.44 10.82
N GLN A 376 5.81 -14.26 10.80
CA GLN A 376 6.57 -13.72 11.92
C GLN A 376 6.13 -12.28 12.24
N ARG A 377 6.04 -11.41 11.22
CA ARG A 377 5.62 -10.02 11.40
C ARG A 377 4.20 -9.92 11.94
N ILE A 378 3.30 -10.81 11.54
CA ILE A 378 1.95 -10.87 12.10
C ILE A 378 2.00 -11.24 13.58
N ALA A 379 2.80 -12.23 13.97
CA ALA A 379 2.97 -12.60 15.38
C ALA A 379 3.53 -11.44 16.22
N GLU A 380 4.47 -10.67 15.68
CA GLU A 380 5.00 -9.45 16.33
C GLU A 380 3.92 -8.37 16.48
N LEU A 381 3.11 -8.12 15.44
CA LEU A 381 2.00 -7.17 15.51
C LEU A 381 0.97 -7.56 16.58
N TYR A 382 0.61 -8.85 16.67
CA TYR A 382 -0.32 -9.31 17.69
C TYR A 382 0.27 -9.29 19.10
N THR A 383 1.59 -9.44 19.22
CA THR A 383 2.28 -9.17 20.49
C THR A 383 2.11 -7.71 20.90
N MET A 384 2.29 -6.76 19.97
CA MET A 384 2.02 -5.34 20.24
C MET A 384 0.56 -5.08 20.58
N ILE A 385 -0.39 -5.66 19.85
CA ILE A 385 -1.83 -5.48 20.12
C ILE A 385 -2.18 -5.94 21.53
N ARG A 386 -1.68 -7.11 21.93
CA ARG A 386 -1.92 -7.69 23.26
C ARG A 386 -1.29 -6.88 24.39
N THR A 387 -0.03 -6.46 24.24
CA THR A 387 0.66 -5.68 25.29
C THR A 387 0.18 -4.23 25.37
N ALA A 388 -0.47 -3.74 24.32
CA ALA A 388 -1.04 -2.39 24.25
C ALA A 388 -2.54 -2.32 24.57
N HIS A 389 -3.18 -3.46 24.87
CA HIS A 389 -4.63 -3.57 25.08
C HIS A 389 -5.44 -2.90 23.95
N ALA A 390 -5.03 -3.15 22.70
CA ALA A 390 -5.51 -2.42 21.54
C ALA A 390 -6.58 -3.16 20.72
N SER A 391 -7.07 -4.31 21.18
CA SER A 391 -8.12 -5.07 20.49
C SER A 391 -9.53 -4.61 20.84
N GLU A 392 -10.52 -5.03 20.05
CA GLU A 392 -11.94 -4.78 20.35
C GLU A 392 -12.36 -5.37 21.70
N ALA A 393 -11.93 -6.60 22.00
CA ALA A 393 -12.18 -7.25 23.28
C ALA A 393 -11.61 -6.44 24.46
N ASP A 394 -10.36 -5.96 24.35
CA ASP A 394 -9.73 -5.13 25.38
C ASP A 394 -10.52 -3.83 25.62
N ARG A 395 -10.95 -3.17 24.53
CA ARG A 395 -11.74 -1.93 24.62
C ARG A 395 -13.08 -2.16 25.28
N ARG A 396 -13.77 -3.23 24.90
CA ARG A 396 -15.06 -3.62 25.48
C ARG A 396 -14.91 -3.94 26.96
N GLU A 397 -13.90 -4.72 27.34
CA GLU A 397 -13.63 -5.08 28.73
C GLU A 397 -13.29 -3.85 29.58
N ARG A 398 -12.47 -2.93 29.04
CA ARG A 398 -12.12 -1.66 29.71
C ARG A 398 -13.36 -0.82 30.01
N LEU A 399 -14.21 -0.60 29.02
CA LEU A 399 -15.45 0.18 29.21
C LEU A 399 -16.42 -0.53 30.14
N SER A 400 -16.53 -1.86 30.04
CA SER A 400 -17.37 -2.62 30.95
C SER A 400 -16.89 -2.46 32.39
N THR A 401 -15.58 -2.59 32.62
CA THR A 401 -14.98 -2.51 33.96
C THR A 401 -15.09 -1.12 34.56
N LEU A 402 -15.00 -0.06 33.74
CA LEU A 402 -15.02 1.31 34.23
C LEU A 402 -16.43 1.88 34.40
N LEU A 403 -17.37 1.54 33.51
CA LEU A 403 -18.65 2.24 33.42
C LEU A 403 -19.85 1.32 33.63
N ARG A 404 -19.76 0.03 33.25
CA ARG A 404 -20.89 -0.88 33.26
C ARG A 404 -20.95 -1.65 34.58
N GLY A 405 -22.14 -1.75 35.17
CA GLY A 405 -22.36 -2.53 36.39
C GLY A 405 -22.00 -1.84 37.71
N HIS A 406 -21.51 -0.59 37.66
CA HIS A 406 -21.30 0.25 38.85
C HIS A 406 -22.56 0.99 39.33
N GLY A 407 -23.61 1.03 38.51
CA GLY A 407 -24.86 1.73 38.85
C GLY A 407 -24.75 3.26 38.84
N PHE A 408 -23.73 3.81 38.14
CA PHE A 408 -23.62 5.24 37.92
C PHE A 408 -24.83 5.76 37.14
N ARG A 409 -25.41 6.88 37.59
CA ARG A 409 -26.50 7.59 36.92
C ARG A 409 -26.00 8.79 36.13
N ARG A 410 -24.88 9.40 36.55
CA ARG A 410 -24.24 10.54 35.89
C ARG A 410 -22.73 10.35 35.83
N VAL A 411 -22.18 10.31 34.62
CA VAL A 411 -20.75 10.10 34.39
C VAL A 411 -20.17 11.36 33.75
N ALA A 412 -19.23 12.00 34.43
CA ALA A 412 -18.51 13.13 33.87
C ALA A 412 -17.33 12.66 33.02
N PHE A 413 -17.19 13.16 31.79
CA PHE A 413 -16.08 12.87 30.91
C PHE A 413 -15.15 14.08 30.81
N TRP A 414 -13.84 13.84 30.91
CA TRP A 414 -12.82 14.88 30.90
C TRP A 414 -11.63 14.48 29.99
N PRO A 415 -11.19 15.33 29.05
CA PRO A 415 -11.79 16.60 28.66
C PRO A 415 -12.97 16.40 27.70
N ALA A 416 -13.82 17.40 27.60
CA ALA A 416 -14.86 17.50 26.58
C ALA A 416 -14.21 17.68 25.19
N SER A 417 -13.93 16.57 24.51
CA SER A 417 -13.17 16.55 23.25
C SER A 417 -13.67 15.47 22.30
N GLY A 418 -13.17 15.47 21.06
CA GLY A 418 -13.46 14.40 20.10
C GLY A 418 -13.09 12.99 20.58
N THR A 419 -12.15 12.86 21.53
CA THR A 419 -11.84 11.57 22.17
C THR A 419 -13.01 11.10 23.02
N THR A 420 -13.68 12.00 23.73
CA THR A 420 -14.87 11.69 24.53
C THR A 420 -16.03 11.25 23.64
N SER A 421 -16.30 11.95 22.53
CA SER A 421 -17.31 11.53 21.55
C SER A 421 -16.97 10.16 20.94
N PHE A 422 -15.69 9.87 20.69
CA PHE A 422 -15.24 8.55 20.24
C PHE A 422 -15.53 7.46 21.27
N VAL A 423 -15.20 7.70 22.54
CA VAL A 423 -15.41 6.75 23.64
C VAL A 423 -16.90 6.45 23.84
N LEU A 424 -17.76 7.47 23.82
CA LEU A 424 -19.21 7.28 23.90
C LEU A 424 -19.76 6.52 22.70
N ARG A 425 -19.24 6.77 21.49
CA ARG A 425 -19.61 6.00 20.30
C ARG A 425 -19.19 4.53 20.42
N GLU A 426 -17.99 4.23 20.91
CA GLU A 426 -17.55 2.85 21.16
C GLU A 426 -18.40 2.19 22.26
N TYR A 427 -18.72 2.90 23.34
CA TYR A 427 -19.64 2.40 24.36
C TYR A 427 -20.99 2.02 23.75
N ARG A 428 -21.57 2.92 22.94
CA ARG A 428 -22.84 2.66 22.23
C ARG A 428 -22.76 1.46 21.30
N ARG A 429 -21.65 1.34 20.56
CA ARG A 429 -21.40 0.18 19.68
C ARG A 429 -21.39 -1.15 20.45
N PHE A 430 -20.82 -1.18 21.66
CA PHE A 430 -20.69 -2.41 22.45
C PHE A 430 -21.91 -2.75 23.31
N PHE A 431 -22.61 -1.74 23.82
CA PHE A 431 -23.60 -1.92 24.89
C PHE A 431 -24.97 -1.28 24.61
N GLY A 432 -25.12 -0.51 23.52
CA GLY A 432 -26.31 0.30 23.27
C GLY A 432 -26.25 1.65 24.00
N GLU A 433 -27.39 2.35 24.10
CA GLU A 433 -27.41 3.65 24.77
C GLU A 433 -26.96 3.55 26.24
N PRO A 434 -26.15 4.53 26.73
CA PRO A 434 -25.73 4.57 28.13
C PRO A 434 -26.93 4.56 29.09
N ASP A 435 -26.80 3.80 30.17
CA ASP A 435 -27.72 3.81 31.32
C ASP A 435 -27.43 4.97 32.30
N PHE A 436 -26.46 5.81 31.95
CA PHE A 436 -26.06 7.02 32.66
C PHE A 436 -26.19 8.27 31.76
N GLU A 437 -26.43 9.42 32.38
CA GLU A 437 -26.32 10.73 31.74
C GLU A 437 -24.83 11.12 31.61
N PRO A 438 -24.31 11.33 30.38
CA PRO A 438 -22.97 11.86 30.20
C PRO A 438 -22.96 13.36 30.52
N LEU A 439 -21.98 13.80 31.31
CA LEU A 439 -21.68 15.22 31.54
C LEU A 439 -20.30 15.52 30.95
N PHE A 440 -20.14 16.67 30.29
CA PHE A 440 -18.89 17.01 29.64
C PHE A 440 -18.16 18.11 30.41
N PHE A 441 -16.90 17.87 30.79
CA PHE A 441 -16.12 18.80 31.58
C PHE A 441 -14.80 19.17 30.89
N ASP A 442 -14.37 20.40 31.12
CA ASP A 442 -13.02 20.87 30.76
C ASP A 442 -12.47 21.78 31.88
N SER A 443 -11.15 21.94 31.92
CA SER A 443 -10.46 22.80 32.88
C SER A 443 -10.73 24.28 32.61
N SER A 444 -10.90 24.64 31.35
CA SER A 444 -11.19 26.00 30.89
C SER A 444 -12.35 25.96 29.88
N PRO A 445 -13.59 25.75 30.33
CA PRO A 445 -14.73 25.69 29.42
C PRO A 445 -14.94 27.06 28.77
N ALA A 446 -14.75 27.15 27.46
CA ALA A 446 -15.38 28.23 26.70
C ALA A 446 -16.91 28.03 26.71
N ALA A 447 -17.69 29.06 26.37
CA ALA A 447 -19.11 28.87 26.06
C ALA A 447 -19.23 27.93 24.86
N GLY A 448 -19.33 26.63 25.12
CA GLY A 448 -19.18 25.57 24.13
C GLY A 448 -20.06 24.37 24.45
N THR A 449 -20.30 23.57 23.42
CA THR A 449 -21.05 22.32 23.53
C THR A 449 -20.23 21.17 22.94
N LEU A 450 -20.44 19.96 23.46
CA LEU A 450 -19.98 18.70 22.86
C LEU A 450 -21.21 17.84 22.60
N ASP A 451 -21.36 17.36 21.37
CA ASP A 451 -22.52 16.57 20.93
C ASP A 451 -23.87 17.24 21.29
N GLY A 452 -23.92 18.57 21.24
CA GLY A 452 -25.11 19.38 21.54
C GLY A 452 -25.40 19.60 23.04
N GLN A 453 -24.55 19.11 23.94
CA GLN A 453 -24.68 19.30 25.39
C GLN A 453 -23.66 20.31 25.92
N PRO A 454 -23.98 21.08 26.97
CA PRO A 454 -23.07 22.08 27.54
C PRO A 454 -21.79 21.45 28.08
N VAL A 455 -20.68 22.16 27.92
CA VAL A 455 -19.40 21.85 28.57
C VAL A 455 -19.28 22.62 29.86
N TYR A 456 -19.06 21.91 30.96
CA TYR A 456 -19.01 22.41 32.32
C TYR A 456 -17.57 22.65 32.79
N GLY A 457 -17.43 23.53 33.79
CA GLY A 457 -16.15 23.83 34.42
C GLY A 457 -15.93 23.11 35.74
N PRO A 458 -14.72 23.24 36.33
CA PRO A 458 -14.41 22.67 37.64
C PRO A 458 -15.39 23.09 38.74
N ALA A 459 -15.88 24.34 38.71
CA ALA A 459 -16.82 24.88 39.69
C ALA A 459 -18.21 24.19 39.66
N ASP A 460 -18.59 23.59 38.53
CA ASP A 460 -19.88 22.92 38.38
C ASP A 460 -19.91 21.55 39.07
N LEU A 461 -18.77 20.97 39.46
CA LEU A 461 -18.70 19.65 40.12
C LEU A 461 -19.54 19.59 41.40
N THR A 462 -19.54 20.65 42.20
CA THR A 462 -20.31 20.72 43.46
C THR A 462 -21.82 20.76 43.22
N ARG A 463 -22.26 21.41 42.14
CA ARG A 463 -23.68 21.55 41.77
C ARG A 463 -24.19 20.30 41.07
N LEU A 464 -23.43 19.80 40.09
CA LEU A 464 -23.84 18.66 39.26
C LEU A 464 -23.64 17.32 39.98
N ARG A 465 -22.62 17.18 40.84
CA ARG A 465 -22.30 15.95 41.62
C ARG A 465 -22.39 14.68 40.76
N PRO A 466 -21.53 14.51 39.74
CA PRO A 466 -21.46 13.25 38.99
C PRO A 466 -21.05 12.10 39.92
N ASP A 467 -21.46 10.88 39.57
CA ASP A 467 -21.13 9.69 40.35
C ASP A 467 -19.66 9.26 40.15
N CYS A 468 -19.07 9.64 39.02
CA CYS A 468 -17.63 9.50 38.75
C CYS A 468 -17.17 10.51 37.69
N VAL A 469 -15.86 10.74 37.62
CA VAL A 469 -15.21 11.44 36.51
C VAL A 469 -14.31 10.46 35.77
N LEU A 470 -14.51 10.29 34.47
CA LEU A 470 -13.66 9.51 33.58
C LEU A 470 -12.73 10.42 32.78
N VAL A 471 -11.42 10.25 32.96
CA VAL A 471 -10.40 10.85 32.11
C VAL A 471 -10.31 10.05 30.82
N ALA A 472 -10.82 10.61 29.72
CA ALA A 472 -10.89 9.97 28.41
C ALA A 472 -9.65 10.25 27.53
N SER A 473 -8.88 11.30 27.82
CA SER A 473 -7.71 11.68 27.02
C SER A 473 -6.50 10.81 27.32
N PHE A 474 -5.88 10.22 26.28
CA PHE A 474 -4.62 9.51 26.40
C PHE A 474 -3.44 10.45 26.71
N ARG A 475 -3.32 11.54 25.92
CA ARG A 475 -2.18 12.48 25.95
C ARG A 475 -2.09 13.25 27.27
N PHE A 476 -3.23 13.72 27.77
CA PHE A 476 -3.27 14.60 28.94
C PHE A 476 -3.66 13.86 30.23
N ARG A 477 -3.74 12.52 30.23
CA ARG A 477 -4.25 11.74 31.37
C ARG A 477 -3.57 12.08 32.71
N LYS A 478 -2.24 12.21 32.71
CA LYS A 478 -1.45 12.48 33.93
C LYS A 478 -1.70 13.90 34.44
N ALA A 479 -1.60 14.90 33.57
CA ALA A 479 -1.85 16.30 33.91
C ALA A 479 -3.30 16.54 34.36
N ILE A 480 -4.29 15.93 33.68
CA ILE A 480 -5.70 16.00 34.08
C ILE A 480 -5.88 15.35 35.45
N ARG A 481 -5.28 14.17 35.68
CA ARG A 481 -5.38 13.51 36.98
C ARG A 481 -4.83 14.38 38.11
N GLU A 482 -3.63 14.93 37.93
CA GLU A 482 -3.00 15.83 38.90
C GLU A 482 -3.83 17.09 39.19
N ALA A 483 -4.47 17.66 38.16
CA ALA A 483 -5.30 18.86 38.31
C ALA A 483 -6.70 18.59 38.90
N VAL A 484 -7.33 17.46 38.53
CA VAL A 484 -8.74 17.17 38.83
C VAL A 484 -8.91 16.37 40.12
N GLU A 485 -7.98 15.47 40.45
CA GLU A 485 -8.08 14.63 41.66
C GLU A 485 -8.25 15.43 42.97
N PRO A 486 -7.52 16.56 43.20
CA PRO A 486 -7.71 17.38 44.39
C PRO A 486 -9.11 18.01 44.51
N LEU A 487 -9.79 18.21 43.38
CA LEU A 487 -11.15 18.77 43.33
C LEU A 487 -12.21 17.73 43.68
N LEU A 488 -11.95 16.47 43.33
CA LEU A 488 -12.91 15.37 43.52
C LEU A 488 -12.85 14.75 44.91
N ARG A 489 -11.66 14.71 45.52
CA ARG A 489 -11.43 14.08 46.83
C ARG A 489 -12.36 14.63 47.94
N PRO A 490 -12.57 15.95 48.09
CA PRO A 490 -13.50 16.48 49.10
C PRO A 490 -14.97 16.15 48.82
N LEU A 491 -15.32 15.90 47.56
CA LEU A 491 -16.69 15.59 47.13
C LEU A 491 -17.01 14.09 47.21
N GLY A 492 -16.00 13.24 47.45
CA GLY A 492 -16.14 11.78 47.45
C GLY A 492 -16.38 11.19 46.06
N ILE A 493 -16.03 11.91 44.99
CA ILE A 493 -16.26 11.48 43.60
C ILE A 493 -15.03 10.69 43.12
N PRO A 494 -15.18 9.42 42.67
CA PRO A 494 -14.07 8.66 42.12
C PRO A 494 -13.59 9.21 40.78
N LEU A 495 -12.27 9.25 40.61
CA LEU A 495 -11.59 9.55 39.35
C LEU A 495 -11.16 8.26 38.67
N LEU A 496 -11.69 8.03 37.48
CA LEU A 496 -11.39 6.89 36.62
C LEU A 496 -10.48 7.34 35.48
N CYS A 497 -9.58 6.46 35.01
CA CYS A 497 -8.76 6.72 33.84
C CYS A 497 -9.05 5.65 32.79
N LEU A 498 -9.39 6.09 31.57
CA LEU A 498 -9.66 5.18 30.46
C LEU A 498 -8.39 4.42 30.05
N HIS A 499 -7.28 5.14 29.90
CA HIS A 499 -5.99 4.60 29.50
C HIS A 499 -5.07 4.40 30.71
N GLN A 500 -4.43 3.23 30.75
CA GLN A 500 -3.38 2.86 31.71
C GLN A 500 -1.99 3.05 31.08
N ASP A 501 -0.95 2.96 31.91
CA ASP A 501 0.42 2.96 31.40
C ASP A 501 0.69 1.68 30.59
N GLY A 502 1.31 1.85 29.42
CA GLY A 502 1.48 0.78 28.42
C GLY A 502 0.34 0.65 27.40
N ASP A 503 -0.83 1.26 27.62
CA ASP A 503 -1.90 1.25 26.61
C ASP A 503 -1.47 2.02 25.34
N ALA A 504 -2.00 1.63 24.19
CA ALA A 504 -1.98 2.49 23.02
C ALA A 504 -3.16 3.49 23.05
N PRO A 505 -3.00 4.70 22.48
CA PRO A 505 -4.12 5.61 22.26
C PRO A 505 -5.27 4.90 21.55
N TRP A 506 -6.51 5.07 22.02
CA TRP A 506 -7.66 4.54 21.28
C TRP A 506 -7.96 5.39 20.04
N VAL A 507 -7.63 6.67 20.16
CA VAL A 507 -7.65 7.68 19.12
C VAL A 507 -6.21 8.15 18.91
N PHE A 508 -5.65 7.73 17.79
CA PHE A 508 -4.47 8.29 17.13
C PHE A 508 -4.88 9.51 16.26
#